data_AF-A0A7K1UR60-F1
#
_entry.id   AF-A0A7K1UR60-F1
#
_cell.length_a   1.000
_cell.length_b   1.000
_cell.length_c   1.000
_cell.angle_alpha   90.00
_cell.angle_beta   90.00
_cell.angle_gamma   90.00
#
_symmetry.space_group_name_H-M   'P 1'
#
loop_
_entity.id
_entity.type
_entity.pdbx_description
1 polymer ?
#
loop_
_entity_poly.entity_id
_entity_poly.type
_entity_poly.pdbx_seq_one_letter_code
_entity_poly.pdbx_strand_id
1 'polypeptide(L)'
;MPVRVHGIGVYYRRFFDPGDDHFGRIRAEHEFQSLTESTKPGTAHRSGIYLTPVTRVGDELRFRLLRCSTNLSGPTEGFRATDTSIVEALNRAAATIFRGHAELNHVLAQIYHNTHATVERKQAKAKISAHADKTKDMPVNGIMAFCTFYDGLEKLQPLSEDPFDFGVKGVSGLTSLRFRLKDPVEERDRAGLPAQFSLTLYPGSVFFMPLSTNRLYTHEIRPSMLEAELLPTRLGYVVRCSKTEAVHKDDRTFLERAGELVELEPPTPEGMDELRRLYAEENRTSSFIDYGDRFPFSMNSGDYLAPRA
;
A
#
# COMPACT_ATOMS: atom_id res chain seq x y z
N MET A 1 -18.22 1.54 -14.10
CA MET A 1 -18.91 0.34 -13.56
C MET A 1 -17.91 -0.57 -12.85
N PRO A 2 -18.18 -1.03 -11.62
CA PRO A 2 -17.35 -2.02 -10.93
C PRO A 2 -17.40 -3.39 -11.61
N VAL A 3 -16.29 -4.12 -11.54
CA VAL A 3 -16.14 -5.49 -12.04
C VAL A 3 -15.74 -6.40 -10.89
N ARG A 4 -16.42 -7.54 -10.73
CA ARG A 4 -15.98 -8.57 -9.79
C ARG A 4 -14.77 -9.29 -10.38
N VAL A 5 -13.69 -9.37 -9.60
CA VAL A 5 -12.46 -10.07 -9.99
C VAL A 5 -12.46 -11.41 -9.27
N HIS A 6 -12.77 -12.49 -9.99
CA HIS A 6 -12.70 -13.89 -9.52
C HIS A 6 -13.33 -14.18 -8.14
N GLY A 7 -14.30 -13.38 -7.70
CA GLY A 7 -14.90 -13.50 -6.36
C GLY A 7 -14.01 -13.06 -5.19
N ILE A 8 -12.84 -12.49 -5.46
CA ILE A 8 -11.82 -12.11 -4.46
C ILE A 8 -11.65 -10.60 -4.30
N GLY A 9 -12.37 -9.80 -5.10
CA GLY A 9 -12.32 -8.36 -5.00
C GLY A 9 -13.19 -7.66 -6.04
N VAL A 10 -13.24 -6.34 -5.95
CA VAL A 10 -14.00 -5.48 -6.86
C VAL A 10 -13.07 -4.43 -7.46
N TYR A 11 -13.06 -4.35 -8.79
CA TYR A 11 -12.21 -3.46 -9.53
C TYR A 11 -13.02 -2.37 -10.24
N TYR A 12 -12.66 -1.11 -9.99
CA TYR A 12 -13.11 0.05 -10.73
C TYR A 12 -11.98 0.47 -11.65
N ARG A 13 -12.18 0.33 -12.96
CA ARG A 13 -11.16 0.73 -13.96
C ARG A 13 -10.93 2.25 -13.98
N ARG A 14 -11.94 3.04 -13.62
CA ARG A 14 -11.88 4.49 -13.44
C ARG A 14 -12.85 4.87 -12.34
N PHE A 15 -12.35 5.02 -11.12
CA PHE A 15 -13.11 5.45 -9.94
C PHE A 15 -12.95 6.95 -9.73
N PHE A 16 -11.72 7.42 -9.79
CA PHE A 16 -11.36 8.84 -9.76
C PHE A 16 -11.23 9.37 -11.19
N ASP A 17 -11.54 10.64 -11.41
CA ASP A 17 -11.30 11.26 -12.71
C ASP A 17 -9.79 11.54 -12.86
N PRO A 18 -9.13 11.07 -13.93
CA PRO A 18 -7.75 11.47 -14.23
C PRO A 18 -7.56 12.99 -14.36
N GLY A 19 -8.62 13.74 -14.69
CA GLY A 19 -8.59 15.21 -14.74
C GLY A 19 -8.44 15.91 -13.39
N ASP A 20 -8.66 15.22 -12.26
CA ASP A 20 -8.59 15.80 -10.92
C ASP A 20 -7.14 15.99 -10.39
N ASP A 21 -6.14 15.54 -11.15
CA ASP A 21 -4.70 15.60 -10.83
C ASP A 21 -4.36 15.17 -9.38
N HIS A 22 -4.89 14.03 -8.96
CA HIS A 22 -4.59 13.47 -7.64
C HIS A 22 -3.07 13.27 -7.42
N PHE A 23 -2.31 12.95 -8.47
CA PHE A 23 -0.86 12.83 -8.37
C PHE A 23 -0.23 14.16 -7.94
N GLY A 24 -0.46 15.23 -8.71
CA GLY A 24 0.12 16.54 -8.44
C GLY A 24 -0.31 17.10 -7.09
N ARG A 25 -1.60 16.96 -6.75
CA ARG A 25 -2.17 17.43 -5.47
C ARG A 25 -1.54 16.74 -4.27
N ILE A 26 -1.45 15.40 -4.27
CA ILE A 26 -0.82 14.65 -3.16
C ILE A 26 0.65 15.04 -3.04
N ARG A 27 1.36 15.22 -4.16
CA ARG A 27 2.76 15.62 -4.13
C ARG A 27 2.99 17.06 -3.68
N ALA A 28 2.01 17.94 -3.85
CA ALA A 28 2.03 19.30 -3.34
C ALA A 28 1.69 19.37 -1.84
N GLU A 29 0.84 18.47 -1.36
CA GLU A 29 0.42 18.38 0.04
C GLU A 29 1.44 17.68 0.95
N HIS A 30 2.27 16.78 0.40
CA HIS A 30 3.17 15.91 1.17
C HIS A 30 4.60 15.83 0.65
N GLU A 31 5.55 15.74 1.58
CA GLU A 31 6.96 15.47 1.29
C GLU A 31 7.23 13.96 1.33
N PHE A 32 7.45 13.35 0.16
CA PHE A 32 7.74 11.91 0.07
C PHE A 32 9.13 11.59 0.59
N GLN A 33 9.20 10.54 1.41
CA GLN A 33 10.40 10.14 2.13
C GLN A 33 11.14 9.04 1.37
N SER A 34 12.45 8.96 1.58
CA SER A 34 13.22 7.81 1.09
C SER A 34 12.78 6.55 1.82
N LEU A 35 12.82 5.41 1.12
CA LEU A 35 12.46 4.13 1.70
C LEU A 35 13.57 3.10 1.53
N THR A 36 13.73 2.30 2.57
CA THR A 36 14.59 1.12 2.58
C THR A 36 13.72 -0.13 2.64
N GLU A 37 14.06 -1.12 1.82
CA GLU A 37 13.37 -2.42 1.83
C GLU A 37 14.19 -3.40 2.66
N SER A 38 13.68 -3.79 3.83
CA SER A 38 14.31 -4.81 4.68
C SER A 38 15.75 -4.42 5.09
N THR A 39 16.72 -5.33 4.96
CA THR A 39 18.14 -5.18 5.33
C THR A 39 19.07 -4.84 4.17
N LYS A 40 18.54 -4.59 2.96
CA LYS A 40 19.39 -4.34 1.79
C LYS A 40 20.09 -2.98 1.92
N PRO A 41 21.42 -2.91 1.76
CA PRO A 41 22.11 -1.63 1.71
C PRO A 41 21.63 -0.85 0.47
N GLY A 42 21.11 0.36 0.69
CA GLY A 42 20.66 1.28 -0.37
C GLY A 42 19.20 1.70 -0.27
N THR A 43 18.88 2.81 -0.94
CA THR A 43 17.50 3.30 -1.08
C THR A 43 16.79 2.57 -2.21
N ALA A 44 15.49 2.27 -2.03
CA ALA A 44 14.70 1.73 -3.12
C ALA A 44 14.52 2.78 -4.23
N HIS A 45 14.20 2.34 -5.45
CA HIS A 45 13.81 3.21 -6.57
C HIS A 45 12.43 3.89 -6.38
N ARG A 46 11.97 3.95 -5.15
CA ARG A 46 10.65 4.44 -4.78
C ARG A 46 10.82 5.39 -3.60
N SER A 47 9.97 6.40 -3.55
CA SER A 47 9.78 7.22 -2.35
C SER A 47 8.37 6.97 -1.81
N GLY A 48 8.15 7.16 -0.52
CA GLY A 48 6.87 6.85 0.11
C GLY A 48 6.56 7.70 1.32
N ILE A 49 5.32 7.64 1.76
CA ILE A 49 4.86 8.30 2.97
C ILE A 49 3.69 7.51 3.58
N TYR A 50 3.63 7.47 4.91
CA TYR A 50 2.45 7.00 5.62
C TYR A 50 1.57 8.18 6.00
N LEU A 51 0.27 8.03 5.76
CA LEU A 51 -0.72 9.04 6.08
C LEU A 51 -1.83 8.43 6.92
N THR A 52 -2.31 9.16 7.92
CA THR A 52 -3.47 8.79 8.75
C THR A 52 -4.09 10.04 9.35
N PRO A 53 -5.35 10.04 9.84
CA PRO A 53 -5.84 11.17 10.62
C PRO A 53 -4.96 11.38 11.87
N VAL A 54 -4.46 12.61 12.03
CA VAL A 54 -3.71 13.03 13.22
C VAL A 54 -4.53 14.09 13.94
N THR A 55 -4.77 13.89 15.23
CA THR A 55 -5.51 14.83 16.08
C THR A 55 -4.65 15.26 17.26
N ARG A 56 -4.81 16.52 17.69
CA ARG A 56 -4.11 17.05 18.87
C ARG A 56 -5.08 17.17 20.04
N VAL A 57 -4.71 16.62 21.19
CA VAL A 57 -5.45 16.71 22.44
C VAL A 57 -4.49 17.19 23.53
N GLY A 58 -4.54 18.47 23.87
CA GLY A 58 -3.48 19.10 24.68
C GLY A 58 -2.13 19.00 23.96
N ASP A 59 -1.14 18.43 24.64
CA ASP A 59 0.20 18.17 24.08
C ASP A 59 0.32 16.79 23.40
N GLU A 60 -0.74 15.97 23.44
CA GLU A 60 -0.76 14.65 22.81
C GLU A 60 -1.11 14.73 21.32
N LEU A 61 -0.36 14.02 20.48
CA LEU A 61 -0.72 13.75 19.10
C LEU A 61 -1.24 12.32 18.98
N ARG A 62 -2.52 12.18 18.63
CA ARG A 62 -3.21 10.89 18.46
C ARG A 62 -3.34 10.53 16.99
N PHE A 63 -2.95 9.31 16.65
CA PHE A 63 -2.90 8.81 15.28
C PHE A 63 -3.01 7.29 15.25
N ARG A 64 -2.94 6.67 14.06
CA ARG A 64 -2.95 5.22 13.91
C ARG A 64 -1.66 4.74 13.26
N LEU A 65 -1.13 3.64 13.77
CA LEU A 65 0.04 2.97 13.19
C LEU A 65 -0.38 1.81 12.30
N LEU A 66 0.39 1.55 11.25
CA LEU A 66 0.29 0.34 10.46
C LEU A 66 1.68 -0.25 10.21
N ARG A 67 2.22 -0.91 11.24
CA ARG A 67 3.59 -1.41 11.28
C ARG A 67 3.76 -2.57 10.31
N CYS A 68 4.55 -2.34 9.27
CA CYS A 68 4.91 -3.35 8.29
C CYS A 68 6.42 -3.38 8.02
N SER A 69 6.85 -4.07 6.97
CA SER A 69 8.26 -4.21 6.61
C SER A 69 8.88 -3.00 5.90
N THR A 70 8.09 -1.98 5.57
CA THR A 70 8.59 -0.76 4.90
C THR A 70 9.18 0.17 5.95
N ASN A 71 10.42 0.60 5.74
CA ASN A 71 11.10 1.55 6.60
C ASN A 71 11.27 2.89 5.86
N LEU A 72 10.54 3.90 6.32
CA LEU A 72 10.57 5.27 5.84
C LEU A 72 11.47 6.13 6.73
N SER A 73 12.13 7.12 6.13
CA SER A 73 13.08 7.99 6.83
C SER A 73 12.45 9.13 7.64
N GLY A 74 11.15 9.38 7.50
CA GLY A 74 10.44 10.44 8.22
C GLY A 74 9.18 9.95 8.94
N PRO A 75 8.50 10.85 9.66
CA PRO A 75 7.31 10.52 10.43
C PRO A 75 6.11 10.20 9.55
N THR A 76 5.09 9.59 10.16
CA THR A 76 3.74 9.56 9.58
C THR A 76 3.18 10.99 9.50
N GLU A 77 2.45 11.32 8.44
CA GLU A 77 1.78 12.62 8.31
C GLU A 77 0.25 12.50 8.44
N GLY A 78 -0.37 13.61 8.80
CA GLY A 78 -1.81 13.81 8.88
C GLY A 78 -2.44 13.84 7.50
N PHE A 79 -3.65 13.30 7.38
CA PHE A 79 -4.46 13.50 6.17
C PHE A 79 -4.63 14.99 5.85
N ARG A 80 -4.40 15.32 4.59
CA ARG A 80 -4.72 16.63 4.01
C ARG A 80 -6.03 16.53 3.23
N ALA A 81 -6.45 17.65 2.62
CA ALA A 81 -7.74 17.74 1.95
C ALA A 81 -7.91 16.70 0.84
N THR A 82 -6.85 16.39 0.09
CA THR A 82 -6.92 15.39 -0.98
C THR A 82 -7.05 13.97 -0.40
N ASP A 83 -6.31 13.64 0.66
CA ASP A 83 -6.43 12.33 1.31
C ASP A 83 -7.81 12.10 1.92
N THR A 84 -8.32 13.08 2.66
CA THR A 84 -9.66 13.00 3.26
C THR A 84 -10.70 12.72 2.19
N SER A 85 -10.67 13.46 1.07
CA SER A 85 -11.59 13.26 -0.05
C SER A 85 -11.48 11.85 -0.66
N ILE A 86 -10.25 11.37 -0.92
CA ILE A 86 -10.00 10.02 -1.45
C ILE A 86 -10.55 8.96 -0.49
N VAL A 87 -10.12 9.01 0.77
CA VAL A 87 -10.41 7.97 1.77
C VAL A 87 -11.90 7.93 2.08
N GLU A 88 -12.58 9.08 2.20
CA GLU A 88 -14.03 9.11 2.36
C GLU A 88 -14.78 8.53 1.16
N ALA A 89 -14.35 8.83 -0.07
CA ALA A 89 -14.96 8.26 -1.28
C ALA A 89 -14.79 6.74 -1.31
N LEU A 90 -13.62 6.24 -0.91
CA LEU A 90 -13.34 4.81 -0.81
C LEU A 90 -14.19 4.14 0.29
N ASN A 91 -14.34 4.77 1.45
CA ASN A 91 -15.20 4.25 2.53
C ASN A 91 -16.67 4.19 2.11
N ARG A 92 -17.19 5.22 1.42
CA ARG A 92 -18.54 5.20 0.85
C ARG A 92 -18.72 4.06 -0.15
N ALA A 93 -17.75 3.85 -1.04
CA ALA A 93 -17.80 2.75 -1.99
C ALA A 93 -17.72 1.38 -1.29
N ALA A 94 -16.80 1.22 -0.33
CA ALA A 94 -16.61 -0.01 0.43
C ALA A 94 -17.89 -0.44 1.16
N ALA A 95 -18.66 0.51 1.72
CA ALA A 95 -19.92 0.25 2.40
C ALA A 95 -20.99 -0.38 1.48
N THR A 96 -20.88 -0.20 0.16
CA THR A 96 -21.76 -0.82 -0.83
C THR A 96 -21.27 -2.20 -1.30
N ILE A 97 -20.00 -2.53 -1.04
CA ILE A 97 -19.35 -3.75 -1.53
C ILE A 97 -19.23 -4.81 -0.43
N PHE A 98 -18.84 -4.39 0.78
CA PHE A 98 -18.52 -5.27 1.90
C PHE A 98 -19.45 -5.01 3.07
N ARG A 99 -19.95 -6.08 3.70
CA ARG A 99 -20.75 -5.97 4.92
C ARG A 99 -19.83 -5.91 6.13
N GLY A 100 -20.07 -4.97 7.03
CA GLY A 100 -19.38 -4.88 8.33
C GLY A 100 -17.86 -4.78 8.20
N HIS A 101 -17.35 -4.14 7.15
CA HIS A 101 -15.92 -3.92 6.99
C HIS A 101 -15.42 -2.86 7.99
N ALA A 102 -14.14 -2.95 8.37
CA ALA A 102 -13.50 -1.86 9.10
C ALA A 102 -13.26 -0.65 8.21
N GLU A 103 -13.21 0.53 8.82
CA GLU A 103 -12.95 1.78 8.11
C GLU A 103 -11.53 1.82 7.52
N LEU A 104 -11.42 2.31 6.28
CA LEU A 104 -10.15 2.67 5.67
C LEU A 104 -9.65 3.98 6.31
N ASN A 105 -8.49 3.95 6.95
CA ASN A 105 -8.01 5.08 7.77
C ASN A 105 -6.49 5.24 7.78
N HIS A 106 -5.77 4.44 7.00
CA HIS A 106 -4.31 4.49 6.93
C HIS A 106 -3.85 4.27 5.50
N VAL A 107 -2.92 5.10 5.03
CA VAL A 107 -2.47 5.13 3.64
C VAL A 107 -0.98 4.87 3.59
N LEU A 108 -0.55 4.05 2.63
CA LEU A 108 0.81 4.05 2.12
C LEU A 108 0.78 4.62 0.69
N ALA A 109 1.28 5.84 0.52
CA ALA A 109 1.44 6.47 -0.78
C ALA A 109 2.89 6.28 -1.24
N GLN A 110 3.10 5.81 -2.47
CA GLN A 110 4.44 5.52 -3.01
C GLN A 110 4.58 5.98 -4.46
N ILE A 111 5.64 6.74 -4.73
CA ILE A 111 6.02 7.15 -6.08
C ILE A 111 7.04 6.14 -6.63
N TYR A 112 6.77 5.65 -7.84
CA TYR A 112 7.55 4.65 -8.54
C TYR A 112 8.39 5.33 -9.62
N HIS A 113 9.66 5.57 -9.32
CA HIS A 113 10.57 6.26 -10.24
C HIS A 113 11.18 5.29 -11.25
N ASN A 114 11.21 5.70 -12.51
CA ASN A 114 11.96 5.00 -13.56
C ASN A 114 13.28 5.74 -13.80
N THR A 115 14.37 5.00 -13.97
CA THR A 115 15.69 5.54 -14.32
C THR A 115 15.99 5.16 -15.77
N HIS A 116 16.27 6.15 -16.59
CA HIS A 116 16.59 5.94 -18.01
C HIS A 116 17.94 5.23 -18.15
N ALA A 117 18.14 4.57 -19.30
CA ALA A 117 19.45 4.04 -19.63
C ALA A 117 20.42 5.21 -19.91
N THR A 118 21.66 5.08 -19.44
CA THR A 118 22.79 5.91 -19.86
C THR A 118 23.80 5.02 -20.59
N VAL A 119 24.85 5.62 -21.16
CA VAL A 119 25.95 4.87 -21.80
C VAL A 119 26.57 3.84 -20.83
N GLU A 120 26.58 4.16 -19.52
CA GLU A 120 27.25 3.38 -18.48
C GLU A 120 26.29 2.47 -17.70
N ARG A 121 24.98 2.72 -17.75
CA ARG A 121 23.99 2.03 -16.90
C ARG A 121 22.72 1.67 -17.66
N LYS A 122 22.28 0.41 -17.52
CA LYS A 122 20.97 -0.02 -18.01
C LYS A 122 19.85 0.73 -17.30
N GLN A 123 18.73 0.95 -18.00
CA GLN A 123 17.51 1.47 -17.39
C GLN A 123 17.09 0.63 -16.18
N ALA A 124 16.39 1.27 -15.24
CA ALA A 124 15.75 0.61 -14.12
C ALA A 124 14.29 1.07 -14.03
N LYS A 125 13.38 0.13 -13.77
CA LYS A 125 11.96 0.42 -13.61
C LYS A 125 11.55 0.01 -12.20
N ALA A 126 10.84 0.89 -11.50
CA ALA A 126 10.37 0.58 -10.16
C ALA A 126 9.38 -0.59 -10.19
N LYS A 127 9.63 -1.58 -9.32
CA LYS A 127 8.81 -2.77 -9.14
C LYS A 127 8.72 -3.11 -7.66
N ILE A 128 7.76 -3.95 -7.28
CA ILE A 128 7.70 -4.57 -5.96
C ILE A 128 7.58 -6.07 -6.20
N SER A 129 8.47 -6.85 -5.61
CA SER A 129 8.44 -8.31 -5.69
C SER A 129 7.20 -8.89 -5.01
N ALA A 130 6.91 -10.16 -5.30
CA ALA A 130 5.78 -10.87 -4.70
C ALA A 130 5.82 -10.82 -3.16
N HIS A 131 4.74 -10.33 -2.56
CA HIS A 131 4.56 -10.27 -1.11
C HIS A 131 3.07 -10.30 -0.75
N ALA A 132 2.76 -10.50 0.53
CA ALA A 132 1.47 -10.20 1.12
C ALA A 132 1.62 -9.01 2.09
N ASP A 133 0.60 -8.16 2.14
CA ASP A 133 0.57 -7.05 3.08
C ASP A 133 0.51 -7.57 4.51
N LYS A 134 1.22 -6.90 5.43
CA LYS A 134 1.30 -7.34 6.84
C LYS A 134 0.04 -6.94 7.58
N THR A 135 -0.62 -7.93 8.16
CA THR A 135 -1.96 -7.75 8.77
C THR A 135 -1.93 -7.50 10.28
N LYS A 136 -0.75 -7.43 10.90
CA LYS A 136 -0.50 -7.22 12.34
C LYS A 136 -1.42 -6.16 12.97
N ASP A 137 -1.44 -4.97 12.37
CA ASP A 137 -2.17 -3.80 12.87
C ASP A 137 -3.54 -3.62 12.20
N MET A 138 -4.02 -4.63 11.47
CA MET A 138 -5.31 -4.59 10.79
C MET A 138 -6.38 -5.34 11.62
N PRO A 139 -7.63 -4.86 11.63
CA PRO A 139 -8.75 -5.61 12.19
C PRO A 139 -9.12 -6.80 11.29
N VAL A 140 -9.72 -7.83 11.89
CA VAL A 140 -10.05 -9.11 11.20
C VAL A 140 -11.03 -8.92 10.02
N ASN A 141 -11.90 -7.93 10.10
CA ASN A 141 -12.83 -7.50 9.06
C ASN A 141 -12.25 -6.39 8.16
N GLY A 142 -10.92 -6.24 8.13
CA GLY A 142 -10.23 -5.27 7.33
C GLY A 142 -10.36 -5.51 5.83
N ILE A 143 -10.24 -4.42 5.07
CA ILE A 143 -10.16 -4.42 3.61
C ILE A 143 -8.99 -3.53 3.17
N MET A 144 -8.64 -3.62 1.90
CA MET A 144 -7.61 -2.80 1.28
C MET A 144 -8.12 -2.24 -0.05
N ALA A 145 -7.72 -1.01 -0.35
CA ALA A 145 -8.02 -0.33 -1.60
C ALA A 145 -6.72 0.11 -2.29
N PHE A 146 -6.42 -0.50 -3.43
CA PHE A 146 -5.27 -0.15 -4.27
C PHE A 146 -5.68 0.90 -5.28
N CYS A 147 -5.36 2.16 -5.02
CA CYS A 147 -5.61 3.27 -5.94
C CYS A 147 -4.35 3.54 -6.78
N THR A 148 -4.54 3.94 -8.03
CA THR A 148 -3.42 4.28 -8.92
C THR A 148 -3.63 5.62 -9.61
N PHE A 149 -2.61 6.48 -9.49
CA PHE A 149 -2.53 7.76 -10.17
C PHE A 149 -1.22 7.83 -10.96
N TYR A 150 -1.20 8.66 -11.99
CA TYR A 150 -0.04 8.81 -12.88
C TYR A 150 0.25 10.28 -13.13
N ASP A 151 1.53 10.56 -13.33
CA ASP A 151 2.04 11.77 -13.95
C ASP A 151 2.76 11.41 -15.25
N GLY A 152 2.70 12.27 -16.25
CA GLY A 152 3.33 12.04 -17.55
C GLY A 152 2.55 11.12 -18.51
N LEU A 153 1.21 11.04 -18.39
CA LEU A 153 0.39 10.20 -19.27
C LEU A 153 0.37 10.68 -20.72
N GLU A 154 0.64 11.96 -20.97
CA GLU A 154 0.70 12.58 -22.30
C GLU A 154 1.77 11.98 -23.22
N LYS A 155 2.72 11.22 -22.65
CA LYS A 155 3.71 10.43 -23.40
C LYS A 155 3.11 9.22 -24.11
N LEU A 156 1.92 8.79 -23.67
CA LEU A 156 1.21 7.62 -24.16
C LEU A 156 -0.03 8.05 -24.95
N GLN A 157 -0.56 7.13 -25.76
CA GLN A 157 -1.81 7.32 -26.50
C GLN A 157 -2.85 6.30 -26.02
N PRO A 158 -4.15 6.65 -26.02
CA PRO A 158 -5.20 5.68 -25.75
C PRO A 158 -5.09 4.47 -26.69
N LEU A 159 -5.28 3.27 -26.15
CA LEU A 159 -5.29 2.05 -26.95
C LEU A 159 -6.68 1.75 -27.49
N SER A 160 -6.76 1.27 -28.73
CA SER A 160 -8.04 0.98 -29.40
C SER A 160 -8.78 -0.22 -28.82
N GLU A 161 -8.06 -1.19 -28.24
CA GLU A 161 -8.63 -2.43 -27.70
C GLU A 161 -9.17 -2.26 -26.26
N ASP A 162 -8.68 -1.26 -25.53
CA ASP A 162 -9.08 -0.98 -24.15
C ASP A 162 -9.16 0.53 -23.91
N PRO A 163 -10.37 1.11 -23.77
CA PRO A 163 -10.55 2.55 -23.63
C PRO A 163 -10.03 3.13 -22.30
N PHE A 164 -9.61 2.30 -21.35
CA PHE A 164 -8.99 2.72 -20.11
C PHE A 164 -7.45 2.68 -20.17
N ASP A 165 -6.89 2.03 -21.18
CA ASP A 165 -5.46 1.79 -21.31
C ASP A 165 -4.76 2.83 -22.18
N PHE A 166 -3.49 3.04 -21.89
CA PHE A 166 -2.62 3.99 -22.57
C PHE A 166 -1.32 3.28 -22.93
N GLY A 167 -0.82 3.50 -24.14
CA GLY A 167 0.34 2.80 -24.63
C GLY A 167 0.94 3.37 -25.90
N VAL A 168 1.86 2.61 -26.48
CA VAL A 168 2.55 2.94 -27.73
C VAL A 168 2.51 1.71 -28.63
N LYS A 169 2.05 1.89 -29.89
CA LYS A 169 1.99 0.82 -30.90
C LYS A 169 1.28 -0.45 -30.40
N GLY A 170 0.17 -0.29 -29.69
CA GLY A 170 -0.62 -1.42 -29.15
C GLY A 170 -0.07 -2.05 -27.87
N VAL A 171 1.06 -1.57 -27.34
CA VAL A 171 1.65 -2.07 -26.09
C VAL A 171 1.33 -1.11 -24.96
N SER A 172 0.66 -1.58 -23.90
CA SER A 172 0.35 -0.77 -22.71
C SER A 172 1.63 -0.22 -22.06
N GLY A 173 1.62 1.06 -21.70
CA GLY A 173 2.64 1.71 -20.88
C GLY A 173 2.31 1.68 -19.39
N LEU A 174 1.17 1.11 -19.00
CA LEU A 174 0.70 1.12 -17.63
C LEU A 174 1.29 -0.03 -16.81
N THR A 175 1.22 0.13 -15.49
CA THR A 175 1.72 -0.84 -14.53
C THR A 175 0.66 -1.91 -14.29
N SER A 176 1.06 -3.15 -14.02
CA SER A 176 0.13 -4.21 -13.61
C SER A 176 0.37 -4.65 -12.17
N LEU A 177 -0.72 -4.98 -11.48
CA LEU A 177 -0.74 -5.66 -10.20
C LEU A 177 -1.02 -7.13 -10.46
N ARG A 178 0.00 -7.98 -10.27
CA ARG A 178 -0.12 -9.42 -10.51
C ARG A 178 -0.27 -10.15 -9.20
N PHE A 179 -1.24 -11.06 -9.16
CA PHE A 179 -1.51 -11.92 -8.03
C PHE A 179 -1.11 -13.37 -8.34
N ARG A 180 -0.57 -14.05 -7.34
CA ARG A 180 -0.26 -15.49 -7.38
C ARG A 180 -0.74 -16.15 -6.10
N LEU A 181 -1.50 -17.23 -6.26
CA LEU A 181 -1.98 -18.03 -5.15
C LEU A 181 -0.78 -18.61 -4.38
N LYS A 182 -0.84 -18.58 -3.05
CA LYS A 182 0.18 -19.21 -2.19
C LYS A 182 0.01 -20.72 -2.26
N ASP A 183 1.09 -21.46 -2.01
CA ASP A 183 1.06 -22.91 -1.90
C ASP A 183 1.67 -23.34 -0.55
N PRO A 184 1.01 -24.23 0.21
CA PRO A 184 -0.31 -24.82 -0.07
C PRO A 184 -1.46 -23.87 0.29
N VAL A 185 -2.56 -23.95 -0.47
CA VAL A 185 -3.90 -23.47 -0.09
C VAL A 185 -4.80 -24.70 -0.01
N GLU A 186 -5.59 -24.82 1.06
CA GLU A 186 -6.53 -25.93 1.23
C GLU A 186 -7.48 -26.07 0.03
N GLU A 187 -7.80 -27.30 -0.36
CA GLU A 187 -8.59 -27.57 -1.57
C GLU A 187 -9.96 -26.86 -1.56
N ARG A 188 -10.58 -26.75 -0.37
CA ARG A 188 -11.81 -25.98 -0.15
C ARG A 188 -11.65 -24.49 -0.49
N ASP A 189 -10.56 -23.89 -0.06
CA ASP A 189 -10.27 -22.47 -0.29
C ASP A 189 -9.77 -22.23 -1.74
N ARG A 190 -9.23 -23.26 -2.39
CA ARG A 190 -8.72 -23.21 -3.77
C ARG A 190 -9.82 -23.34 -4.83
N ALA A 191 -10.96 -23.95 -4.51
CA ALA A 191 -12.00 -24.27 -5.47
C ALA A 191 -12.49 -23.02 -6.24
N GLY A 192 -12.26 -22.99 -7.56
CA GLY A 192 -12.67 -21.89 -8.45
C GLY A 192 -11.76 -20.65 -8.46
N LEU A 193 -10.67 -20.66 -7.68
CA LEU A 193 -9.70 -19.56 -7.66
C LEU A 193 -8.60 -19.75 -8.71
N PRO A 194 -8.27 -18.73 -9.52
CA PRO A 194 -7.18 -18.83 -10.47
C PRO A 194 -5.83 -18.90 -9.75
N ALA A 195 -4.92 -19.75 -10.23
CA ALA A 195 -3.57 -19.84 -9.68
C ALA A 195 -2.79 -18.52 -9.78
N GLN A 196 -3.11 -17.72 -10.81
CA GLN A 196 -2.58 -16.38 -11.00
C GLN A 196 -3.54 -15.53 -11.85
N PHE A 197 -3.51 -14.23 -11.66
CA PHE A 197 -4.19 -13.25 -12.51
C PHE A 197 -3.49 -11.89 -12.40
N SER A 198 -3.80 -10.97 -13.31
CA SER A 198 -3.24 -9.61 -13.28
C SER A 198 -4.33 -8.58 -13.51
N LEU A 199 -4.16 -7.42 -12.90
CA LEU A 199 -4.96 -6.23 -13.15
C LEU A 199 -4.05 -5.16 -13.73
N THR A 200 -4.35 -4.63 -14.92
CA THR A 200 -3.76 -3.38 -15.39
C THR A 200 -4.25 -2.26 -14.49
N LEU A 201 -3.35 -1.47 -13.93
CA LEU A 201 -3.66 -0.38 -13.03
C LEU A 201 -3.88 0.89 -13.86
N TYR A 202 -5.14 1.15 -14.23
CA TYR A 202 -5.48 2.30 -15.05
C TYR A 202 -5.40 3.62 -14.25
N PRO A 203 -5.30 4.78 -14.93
CA PRO A 203 -5.39 6.08 -14.27
C PRO A 203 -6.71 6.25 -13.50
N GLY A 204 -6.63 6.57 -12.22
CA GLY A 204 -7.79 6.73 -11.34
C GLY A 204 -8.49 5.41 -10.99
N SER A 205 -7.85 4.26 -11.25
CA SER A 205 -8.41 2.95 -10.93
C SER A 205 -8.32 2.63 -9.43
N VAL A 206 -9.25 1.79 -8.96
CA VAL A 206 -9.30 1.30 -7.58
C VAL A 206 -9.62 -0.18 -7.55
N PHE A 207 -8.76 -0.99 -6.93
CA PHE A 207 -9.05 -2.38 -6.61
C PHE A 207 -9.29 -2.58 -5.12
N PHE A 208 -10.50 -2.99 -4.75
CA PHE A 208 -10.83 -3.37 -3.39
C PHE A 208 -10.67 -4.87 -3.18
N MET A 209 -10.02 -5.26 -2.09
CA MET A 209 -9.92 -6.66 -1.68
C MET A 209 -10.01 -6.82 -0.15
N PRO A 210 -10.68 -7.87 0.35
CA PRO A 210 -10.67 -8.22 1.76
C PRO A 210 -9.34 -8.87 2.18
N LEU A 211 -9.10 -8.92 3.50
CA LEU A 211 -7.92 -9.62 4.04
C LEU A 211 -7.87 -11.11 3.70
N SER A 212 -9.01 -11.76 3.47
CA SER A 212 -9.04 -13.16 3.01
C SER A 212 -8.32 -13.33 1.68
N THR A 213 -8.41 -12.36 0.77
CA THR A 213 -7.66 -12.39 -0.50
C THR A 213 -6.16 -12.21 -0.26
N ASN A 214 -5.75 -11.31 0.64
CA ASN A 214 -4.33 -11.11 1.02
C ASN A 214 -3.71 -12.36 1.68
N ARG A 215 -4.55 -13.09 2.42
CA ARG A 215 -4.16 -14.38 3.02
C ARG A 215 -3.85 -15.41 1.93
N LEU A 216 -4.69 -15.50 0.90
CA LEU A 216 -4.57 -16.52 -0.15
C LEU A 216 -3.55 -16.19 -1.24
N TYR A 217 -3.33 -14.90 -1.53
CA TYR A 217 -2.48 -14.47 -2.64
C TYR A 217 -1.27 -13.65 -2.16
N THR A 218 -0.15 -13.82 -2.87
CA THR A 218 0.87 -12.77 -2.95
C THR A 218 0.55 -11.87 -4.13
N HIS A 219 1.04 -10.63 -4.09
CA HIS A 219 0.94 -9.70 -5.19
C HIS A 219 2.28 -9.00 -5.47
N GLU A 220 2.49 -8.62 -6.73
CA GLU A 220 3.68 -7.91 -7.20
C GLU A 220 3.30 -6.75 -8.14
N ILE A 221 4.08 -5.68 -8.09
CA ILE A 221 3.97 -4.54 -9.01
C ILE A 221 4.91 -4.77 -10.18
N ARG A 222 4.36 -4.90 -11.38
CA ARG A 222 5.11 -5.11 -12.62
C ARG A 222 5.02 -3.90 -13.54
N PRO A 223 6.15 -3.24 -13.84
CA PRO A 223 6.17 -2.17 -14.84
C PRO A 223 5.93 -2.75 -16.25
N SER A 224 5.55 -1.88 -17.18
CA SER A 224 5.41 -2.23 -18.60
C SER A 224 6.74 -2.66 -19.22
N MET A 225 6.63 -3.43 -20.31
CA MET A 225 7.76 -3.83 -21.15
C MET A 225 8.35 -2.66 -21.95
N LEU A 226 7.60 -1.57 -22.17
CA LEU A 226 8.10 -0.37 -22.86
C LEU A 226 9.30 0.25 -22.15
N GLU A 227 10.21 0.85 -22.90
CA GLU A 227 11.40 1.54 -22.38
C GLU A 227 11.04 2.60 -21.31
N ALA A 228 11.89 2.73 -20.29
CA ALA A 228 11.66 3.57 -19.11
C ALA A 228 11.30 5.03 -19.45
N GLU A 229 11.84 5.56 -20.53
CA GLU A 229 11.58 6.93 -21.01
C GLU A 229 10.13 7.18 -21.43
N LEU A 230 9.47 6.14 -21.93
CA LEU A 230 8.07 6.19 -22.35
C LEU A 230 7.09 5.99 -21.18
N LEU A 231 7.58 5.54 -20.03
CA LEU A 231 6.71 5.19 -18.92
C LEU A 231 6.30 6.46 -18.13
N PRO A 232 5.01 6.62 -17.82
CA PRO A 232 4.57 7.62 -16.86
C PRO A 232 5.08 7.27 -15.46
N THR A 233 5.20 8.28 -14.61
CA THR A 233 5.52 8.08 -13.19
C THR A 233 4.25 7.66 -12.45
N ARG A 234 4.30 6.52 -11.76
CA ARG A 234 3.14 6.00 -11.02
C ARG A 234 3.18 6.44 -9.57
N LEU A 235 2.05 6.90 -9.05
CA LEU A 235 1.74 6.98 -7.62
C LEU A 235 0.80 5.82 -7.27
N GLY A 236 1.31 4.85 -6.51
CA GLY A 236 0.48 3.84 -5.85
C GLY A 236 -0.03 4.40 -4.52
N TYR A 237 -1.34 4.43 -4.33
CA TYR A 237 -1.97 4.96 -3.12
C TYR A 237 -2.81 3.84 -2.49
N VAL A 238 -2.21 3.13 -1.53
CA VAL A 238 -2.81 1.93 -0.93
C VAL A 238 -3.43 2.31 0.40
N VAL A 239 -4.76 2.24 0.48
CA VAL A 239 -5.52 2.54 1.69
C VAL A 239 -5.88 1.24 2.40
N ARG A 240 -5.68 1.19 3.70
CA ARG A 240 -5.88 0.02 4.57
C ARG A 240 -6.61 0.44 5.84
N CYS A 241 -7.09 -0.57 6.56
CA CYS A 241 -7.70 -0.41 7.88
C CYS A 241 -6.64 -0.65 8.96
N SER A 242 -6.35 0.35 9.80
CA SER A 242 -5.60 0.17 11.03
C SER A 242 -6.53 0.16 12.24
N LYS A 243 -6.28 -0.77 13.17
CA LYS A 243 -6.88 -0.81 14.52
C LYS A 243 -5.90 -0.36 15.61
N THR A 244 -4.66 -0.05 15.26
CA THR A 244 -3.59 0.21 16.24
C THR A 244 -3.51 1.70 16.48
N GLU A 245 -4.14 2.14 17.57
CA GLU A 245 -4.12 3.53 18.03
C GLU A 245 -2.79 3.84 18.73
N ALA A 246 -2.29 5.04 18.49
CA ALA A 246 -1.01 5.50 19.00
C ALA A 246 -1.08 6.95 19.46
N VAL A 247 -0.27 7.26 20.47
CA VAL A 247 -0.12 8.59 21.05
C VAL A 247 1.35 8.96 21.01
N HIS A 248 1.68 10.13 20.47
CA HIS A 248 3.00 10.72 20.64
C HIS A 248 2.93 11.85 21.66
N LYS A 249 3.77 11.76 22.70
CA LYS A 249 3.93 12.78 23.76
C LYS A 249 5.30 12.65 24.42
N ASP A 250 5.82 13.75 24.93
CA ASP A 250 7.12 13.77 25.63
C ASP A 250 8.26 13.13 24.80
N ASP A 251 8.28 13.42 23.49
CA ASP A 251 9.21 12.87 22.49
C ASP A 251 9.22 11.33 22.37
N ARG A 252 8.11 10.68 22.78
CA ARG A 252 7.94 9.23 22.74
C ARG A 252 6.62 8.85 22.09
N THR A 253 6.62 7.74 21.38
CA THR A 253 5.41 7.12 20.83
C THR A 253 4.95 5.98 21.72
N PHE A 254 3.66 5.92 21.99
CA PHE A 254 2.99 4.88 22.78
C PHE A 254 1.89 4.21 21.95
N LEU A 255 1.72 2.91 22.13
CA LEU A 255 0.58 2.13 21.66
C LEU A 255 -0.53 2.21 22.69
N GLU A 256 -1.74 2.55 22.27
CA GLU A 256 -2.93 2.53 23.12
C GLU A 256 -3.55 1.12 23.10
N ARG A 257 -3.53 0.43 24.23
CA ARG A 257 -3.98 -0.95 24.39
C ARG A 257 -4.87 -1.07 25.62
N ALA A 258 -6.14 -1.41 25.41
CA ALA A 258 -7.11 -1.60 26.50
C ALA A 258 -7.17 -0.43 27.51
N GLY A 259 -6.94 0.81 27.05
CA GLY A 259 -6.90 2.01 27.89
C GLY A 259 -5.54 2.31 28.55
N GLU A 260 -4.54 1.47 28.32
CA GLU A 260 -3.16 1.67 28.78
C GLU A 260 -2.25 2.15 27.64
N LEU A 261 -1.25 2.95 27.98
CA LEU A 261 -0.20 3.38 27.05
C LEU A 261 1.04 2.52 27.23
N VAL A 262 1.41 1.78 26.18
CA VAL A 262 2.62 0.95 26.14
C VAL A 262 3.63 1.64 25.24
N GLU A 263 4.80 2.01 25.76
CA GLU A 263 5.84 2.70 24.99
C GLU A 263 6.30 1.84 23.79
N LEU A 264 6.51 2.49 22.65
CA LEU A 264 7.10 1.85 21.47
C LEU A 264 8.61 1.72 21.70
N GLU A 265 9.08 0.51 21.97
CA GLU A 265 10.47 0.23 22.29
C GLU A 265 11.33 0.07 21.03
N PRO A 266 12.65 0.30 21.10
CA PRO A 266 13.55 -0.10 20.03
C PRO A 266 13.51 -1.62 19.77
N PRO A 267 13.63 -2.07 18.52
CA PRO A 267 13.66 -3.50 18.21
C PRO A 267 14.91 -4.19 18.79
N THR A 268 14.73 -5.37 19.40
CA THR A 268 15.84 -6.28 19.74
C THR A 268 16.20 -7.19 18.56
N PRO A 269 17.44 -7.70 18.47
CA PRO A 269 17.81 -8.67 17.43
C PRO A 269 16.89 -9.88 17.39
N GLU A 270 16.59 -10.47 18.54
CA GLU A 270 15.73 -11.65 18.67
C GLU A 270 14.29 -11.35 18.25
N GLY A 271 13.76 -10.19 18.69
CA GLY A 271 12.42 -9.75 18.31
C GLY A 271 12.31 -9.50 16.81
N MET A 272 13.34 -8.91 16.19
CA MET A 272 13.39 -8.68 14.75
C MET A 272 13.44 -9.98 13.96
N ASP A 273 14.19 -10.97 14.42
CA ASP A 273 14.28 -12.28 13.76
C ASP A 273 12.95 -13.04 13.86
N GLU A 274 12.28 -12.98 15.02
CA GLU A 274 10.94 -13.55 15.17
C GLU A 274 9.93 -12.84 14.26
N LEU A 275 9.90 -11.50 14.24
CA LEU A 275 8.99 -10.72 13.41
C LEU A 275 9.20 -11.02 11.92
N ARG A 276 10.46 -11.08 11.47
CA ARG A 276 10.81 -11.42 10.08
C ARG A 276 10.39 -12.83 9.71
N ARG A 277 10.53 -13.80 10.64
CA ARG A 277 10.05 -15.17 10.45
C ARG A 277 8.54 -15.20 10.21
N LEU A 278 7.76 -14.47 11.02
CA LEU A 278 6.31 -14.35 10.84
C LEU A 278 5.97 -13.66 9.50
N TYR A 279 6.70 -12.61 9.12
CA TYR A 279 6.51 -11.94 7.83
C TYR A 279 6.78 -12.87 6.65
N ALA A 280 7.80 -13.72 6.74
CA ALA A 280 8.11 -14.72 5.72
C ALA A 280 7.04 -15.81 5.68
N GLU A 281 6.52 -16.22 6.83
CA GLU A 281 5.41 -17.17 6.92
C GLU A 281 4.14 -16.62 6.28
N GLU A 282 3.75 -15.38 6.59
CA GLU A 282 2.59 -14.70 5.99
C GLU A 282 2.71 -14.57 4.47
N ASN A 283 3.93 -14.45 3.92
CA ASN A 283 4.14 -14.43 2.48
C ASN A 283 4.01 -15.81 1.84
N ARG A 284 4.33 -16.89 2.57
CA ARG A 284 4.42 -18.25 2.04
C ARG A 284 3.12 -19.04 2.20
N THR A 285 2.42 -18.87 3.32
CA THR A 285 1.29 -19.73 3.69
C THR A 285 -0.04 -18.99 3.59
N SER A 286 -1.12 -19.75 3.47
CA SER A 286 -2.49 -19.26 3.57
C SER A 286 -3.03 -19.27 5.00
N SER A 287 -2.19 -19.57 5.99
CA SER A 287 -2.58 -19.59 7.39
C SER A 287 -2.82 -18.17 7.90
N PHE A 288 -3.72 -18.03 8.87
CA PHE A 288 -3.82 -16.79 9.62
C PHE A 288 -2.60 -16.64 10.53
N ILE A 289 -1.91 -15.50 10.45
CA ILE A 289 -0.75 -15.20 11.28
C ILE A 289 -1.19 -14.31 12.42
N ASP A 290 -1.19 -14.86 13.63
CA ASP A 290 -1.42 -14.09 14.84
C ASP A 290 -0.12 -13.50 15.36
N TYR A 291 0.01 -12.18 15.26
CA TYR A 291 1.15 -11.47 15.81
C TYR A 291 1.05 -11.30 17.33
N GLY A 292 -0.17 -11.32 17.89
CA GLY A 292 -0.45 -10.97 19.28
C GLY A 292 0.12 -9.60 19.67
N ASP A 293 0.32 -9.42 20.97
CA ASP A 293 0.86 -8.19 21.55
C ASP A 293 2.39 -8.20 21.73
N ARG A 294 3.05 -9.26 21.22
CA ARG A 294 4.46 -9.63 21.45
C ARG A 294 5.50 -8.64 20.95
N PHE A 295 5.10 -7.73 20.07
CA PHE A 295 6.02 -6.81 19.40
C PHE A 295 5.68 -5.36 19.78
N PRO A 296 6.24 -4.83 20.89
CA PRO A 296 6.08 -3.44 21.30
C PRO A 296 6.96 -2.49 20.48
N PHE A 297 7.46 -2.90 19.31
CA PHE A 297 8.33 -2.11 18.47
C PHE A 297 7.82 -2.04 17.02
N SER A 298 8.46 -1.18 16.21
CA SER A 298 8.28 -1.08 14.77
C SER A 298 9.59 -1.27 14.01
N MET A 299 9.50 -1.78 12.79
CA MET A 299 10.61 -1.78 11.84
C MET A 299 10.77 -0.42 11.13
N ASN A 300 9.74 0.41 11.17
CA ASN A 300 9.76 1.74 10.58
C ASN A 300 10.27 2.75 11.60
N SER A 301 11.45 3.33 11.38
CA SER A 301 11.99 4.38 12.25
C SER A 301 11.07 5.59 12.35
N GLY A 302 10.29 5.86 11.29
CA GLY A 302 9.30 6.92 11.28
C GLY A 302 8.20 6.80 12.33
N ASP A 303 7.89 5.59 12.80
CA ASP A 303 6.82 5.37 13.80
C ASP A 303 7.20 5.88 15.20
N TYR A 304 8.48 6.10 15.45
CA TYR A 304 9.01 6.63 16.71
C TYR A 304 9.02 8.16 16.75
N LEU A 305 8.79 8.81 15.61
CA LEU A 305 8.83 10.26 15.47
C LEU A 305 7.44 10.87 15.66
N ALA A 306 7.40 12.13 16.10
CA ALA A 306 6.16 12.89 16.19
C ALA A 306 5.47 12.96 14.81
N PRO A 307 4.19 12.59 14.70
CA PRO A 307 3.47 12.71 13.43
C PRO A 307 3.31 14.19 13.08
N ARG A 308 3.34 14.53 11.79
CA ARG A 308 3.08 15.90 11.32
C ARG A 308 1.59 16.07 11.10
N ALA A 309 0.95 17.04 11.75
CA ALA A 309 -0.47 17.35 11.57
C ALA A 309 -0.72 18.27 10.35
#